data_AF-A0A918R555-F1
#
_entry.id   AF-A0A918R555-F1
#
_cell.length_a   1.000
_cell.length_b   1.000
_cell.length_c   1.000
_cell.angle_alpha   90.00
_cell.angle_beta   90.00
_cell.angle_gamma   90.00
#
_symmetry.space_group_name_H-M   'P 1'
#
loop_
_entity.id
_entity.type
_entity.pdbx_description
1 polymer ?
#
loop_
_entity_poly.entity_id
_entity_poly.type
_entity_poly.pdbx_seq_one_letter_code
_entity_poly.pdbx_strand_id
1 'polypeptide(L)'
;MIALAVLLAAAFTGPDAVPALEAVKSCDRGAMADMTKAEPHRRSQFAAAAYAEQQAIARERAALLTRPTADPTPAGQASLALALGALDARQKQLDDARAVESSWRTLVDELRADFLANCAQGKR
;
A
#
# COMPACT_ATOMS: atom_id res chain seq x y z
N MET A 1 5.63 -11.29 -17.19
CA MET A 1 5.80 -10.26 -16.15
C MET A 1 4.52 -9.47 -15.83
N ILE A 2 3.37 -9.76 -16.47
CA ILE A 2 2.12 -9.00 -16.26
C ILE A 2 1.37 -9.43 -14.98
N ALA A 3 1.58 -10.66 -14.48
CA ALA A 3 0.84 -11.19 -13.32
C ALA A 3 1.23 -10.57 -11.96
N LEU A 4 2.46 -10.07 -11.80
CA LEU A 4 2.89 -9.46 -10.53
C LEU A 4 2.27 -8.08 -10.34
N ALA A 5 2.15 -7.29 -11.42
CA ALA A 5 1.60 -5.95 -11.39
C ALA A 5 0.12 -5.91 -10.98
N VAL A 6 -0.67 -6.93 -11.33
CA VAL A 6 -2.10 -7.02 -10.97
C VAL A 6 -2.30 -7.39 -9.49
N LEU A 7 -1.42 -8.22 -8.92
CA LEU A 7 -1.43 -8.57 -7.49
C LEU A 7 -1.01 -7.37 -6.61
N LEU A 8 -0.08 -6.56 -7.10
CA LEU A 8 0.37 -5.34 -6.43
C LEU A 8 -0.72 -4.25 -6.43
N ALA A 9 -1.48 -4.09 -7.52
CA ALA A 9 -2.55 -3.09 -7.60
C ALA A 9 -3.63 -3.25 -6.52
N ALA A 10 -4.04 -4.48 -6.20
CA ALA A 10 -5.03 -4.74 -5.14
C ALA A 10 -4.47 -4.52 -3.73
N ALA A 11 -3.15 -4.64 -3.53
CA ALA A 11 -2.51 -4.31 -2.26
C ALA A 11 -2.39 -2.78 -2.03
N PHE A 12 -2.49 -1.98 -3.10
CA PHE A 12 -2.24 -0.54 -3.08
C PHE A 12 -3.47 0.34 -2.93
N THR A 13 -4.68 -0.21 -3.13
CA THR A 13 -5.94 0.53 -2.93
C THR A 13 -6.42 0.54 -1.48
N GLY A 14 -5.74 -0.19 -0.59
CA GLY A 14 -6.13 -0.36 0.81
C GLY A 14 -7.41 -1.18 1.00
N PRO A 15 -7.75 -1.53 2.24
CA PRO A 15 -9.01 -2.20 2.57
C PRO A 15 -10.22 -1.27 2.42
N ASP A 16 -11.39 -1.84 2.13
CA ASP A 16 -12.66 -1.12 2.22
C ASP A 16 -13.01 -0.81 3.68
N ALA A 17 -13.35 0.45 3.96
CA ALA A 17 -13.73 0.92 5.28
C ALA A 17 -15.17 0.60 5.67
N VAL A 18 -16.07 0.38 4.69
CA VAL A 18 -17.50 0.17 4.96
C VAL A 18 -17.75 -0.98 5.95
N PRO A 19 -17.12 -2.17 5.80
CA PRO A 19 -17.33 -3.25 6.76
C PRO A 19 -16.87 -2.92 8.18
N ALA A 20 -15.75 -2.18 8.33
CA ALA A 20 -15.23 -1.79 9.63
C ALA A 20 -16.14 -0.76 10.33
N LEU A 21 -16.67 0.20 9.56
CA LEU A 21 -17.62 1.19 10.05
C LEU A 21 -18.94 0.55 10.50
N GLU A 22 -19.49 -0.37 9.72
CA GLU A 22 -20.73 -1.07 10.09
C GLU A 22 -20.53 -1.98 11.32
N ALA A 23 -19.35 -2.58 11.50
CA ALA A 23 -19.04 -3.37 12.69
C ALA A 23 -19.07 -2.51 13.97
N VAL A 24 -18.54 -1.29 13.94
CA VAL A 24 -18.62 -0.37 15.07
C VAL A 24 -20.06 0.11 15.30
N LYS A 25 -20.76 0.54 14.24
CA LYS A 25 -22.14 1.03 14.30
C LYS A 25 -23.13 0.01 14.85
N SER A 26 -22.92 -1.27 14.56
CA SER A 26 -23.76 -2.38 15.06
C SER A 26 -23.25 -3.00 16.36
N CYS A 27 -22.15 -2.49 16.93
CA CYS A 27 -21.45 -3.08 18.06
C CYS A 27 -21.11 -4.58 17.88
N ASP A 28 -20.76 -4.98 16.64
CA ASP A 28 -20.40 -6.36 16.31
C ASP A 28 -19.02 -6.73 16.86
N ARG A 29 -19.03 -7.46 17.97
CA ARG A 29 -17.82 -7.97 18.64
C ARG A 29 -17.04 -8.97 17.80
N GLY A 30 -17.74 -9.81 17.04
CA GLY A 30 -17.11 -10.84 16.22
C GLY A 30 -16.31 -10.19 15.10
N ALA A 31 -16.96 -9.30 14.35
CA ALA A 31 -16.33 -8.55 13.26
C ALA A 31 -15.13 -7.72 13.75
N MET A 32 -15.26 -7.01 14.89
CA MET A 32 -14.16 -6.22 15.45
C MET A 32 -12.98 -7.09 15.92
N ALA A 33 -13.25 -8.26 16.49
CA ALA A 33 -12.22 -9.22 16.89
C ALA A 33 -11.50 -9.81 15.67
N ASP A 34 -12.24 -10.18 14.63
CA ASP A 34 -11.67 -10.77 13.42
C ASP A 34 -10.85 -9.76 12.62
N MET A 35 -11.32 -8.52 12.49
CA MET A 35 -10.56 -7.41 11.92
C MET A 35 -9.25 -7.20 12.69
N THR A 36 -9.31 -7.10 14.02
CA THR A 36 -8.11 -6.92 14.86
C THR A 36 -7.10 -8.05 14.66
N LYS A 37 -7.55 -9.31 14.57
CA LYS A 37 -6.68 -10.47 14.38
C LYS A 37 -6.04 -10.51 12.98
N ALA A 38 -6.74 -10.04 11.96
CA ALA A 38 -6.25 -10.04 10.58
C ALA A 38 -5.18 -8.96 10.33
N GLU A 39 -5.25 -7.82 11.04
CA GLU A 39 -4.39 -6.66 10.80
C GLU A 39 -2.88 -6.95 10.83
N PRO A 40 -2.30 -7.67 11.82
CA PRO A 40 -0.87 -7.92 11.84
C PRO A 40 -0.35 -8.62 10.56
N HIS A 41 -1.09 -9.62 10.09
CA HIS A 41 -0.71 -10.34 8.87
C HIS A 41 -0.80 -9.44 7.64
N ARG A 42 -1.92 -8.71 7.48
CA ARG A 42 -2.13 -7.76 6.38
C ARG A 42 -1.03 -6.68 6.34
N ARG A 43 -0.73 -6.07 7.49
CA ARG A 43 0.33 -5.05 7.63
C ARG A 43 1.70 -5.60 7.24
N SER A 44 2.02 -6.84 7.61
CA SER A 44 3.28 -7.48 7.24
C SER A 44 3.39 -7.78 5.74
N GLN A 45 2.29 -8.24 5.11
CA GLN A 45 2.23 -8.47 3.67
C GLN A 45 2.41 -7.16 2.88
N PHE A 46 1.70 -6.11 3.28
CA PHE A 46 1.86 -4.79 2.67
C PHE A 46 3.31 -4.29 2.81
N ALA A 47 3.90 -4.37 4.00
CA ALA A 47 5.26 -3.91 4.25
C ALA A 47 6.29 -4.67 3.38
N ALA A 48 6.15 -5.99 3.26
CA ALA A 48 7.01 -6.81 2.41
C ALA A 48 6.88 -6.42 0.92
N ALA A 49 5.66 -6.24 0.42
CA ALA A 49 5.42 -5.84 -0.96
C ALA A 49 5.95 -4.43 -1.26
N ALA A 50 5.66 -3.45 -0.39
CA ALA A 50 6.12 -2.07 -0.53
C ALA A 50 7.65 -1.96 -0.48
N TYR A 51 8.30 -2.80 0.34
CA TYR A 51 9.76 -2.87 0.39
C TYR A 51 10.36 -3.49 -0.88
N ALA A 52 9.77 -4.58 -1.37
CA ALA A 52 10.22 -5.23 -2.61
C ALA A 52 10.11 -4.28 -3.82
N GLU A 53 9.00 -3.54 -3.94
CA GLU A 53 8.80 -2.56 -5.01
C GLU A 53 9.80 -1.40 -4.90
N GLN A 54 10.05 -0.88 -3.70
CA GLN A 54 11.06 0.16 -3.50
C GLN A 54 12.45 -0.31 -3.91
N GLN A 55 12.83 -1.56 -3.58
CA GLN A 55 14.09 -2.14 -4.02
C GLN A 55 14.16 -2.26 -5.54
N ALA A 56 13.08 -2.70 -6.19
CA ALA A 56 13.02 -2.82 -7.64
C ALA A 56 13.23 -1.46 -8.32
N ILE A 57 12.49 -0.44 -7.90
CA ILE A 57 12.63 0.94 -8.39
C ILE A 57 14.06 1.45 -8.20
N ALA A 58 14.65 1.25 -7.01
CA ALA A 58 16.00 1.71 -6.73
C ALA A 58 17.06 1.01 -7.61
N ARG A 59 16.95 -0.31 -7.79
CA ARG A 59 17.86 -1.08 -8.65
C ARG A 59 17.74 -0.67 -10.11
N GLU A 60 16.52 -0.53 -10.61
CA GLU A 60 16.26 -0.11 -11.99
C GLU A 60 16.76 1.31 -12.25
N ARG A 61 16.51 2.25 -11.32
CA ARG A 61 17.04 3.62 -11.41
C ARG A 61 18.56 3.63 -11.44
N ALA A 62 19.22 2.86 -10.56
CA ALA A 62 20.67 2.74 -10.55
C ALA A 62 21.22 2.16 -11.87
N ALA A 63 20.57 1.15 -12.44
CA ALA A 63 20.96 0.56 -13.72
C ALA A 63 20.82 1.54 -14.90
N LEU A 64 19.81 2.40 -14.89
CA LEU A 64 19.63 3.44 -15.92
C LEU A 64 20.70 4.54 -15.82
N LEU A 65 21.05 4.94 -14.60
CA LEU A 65 22.04 6.00 -14.35
C LEU A 65 23.50 5.56 -14.52
N THR A 66 23.78 4.26 -14.36
CA THR A 66 25.13 3.70 -14.49
C THR A 66 25.44 3.21 -15.90
N ARG A 67 24.45 3.14 -16.80
CA ARG A 67 24.74 2.93 -18.22
C ARG A 67 25.66 4.06 -18.71
N PRO A 68 26.79 3.74 -19.38
CA PRO A 68 27.57 4.74 -20.09
C PRO A 68 26.57 5.51 -20.96
N THR A 69 26.47 6.83 -20.74
CA THR A 69 25.44 7.72 -21.29
C THR A 69 24.81 7.13 -22.53
N ALA A 70 23.64 6.52 -22.35
CA ALA A 70 22.90 5.83 -23.39
C ALA A 70 22.95 6.71 -24.63
N ASP A 71 23.49 6.15 -25.72
CA ASP A 71 23.61 6.73 -27.05
C ASP A 71 23.28 8.23 -27.10
N PRO A 72 24.28 9.14 -27.16
CA PRO A 72 24.07 10.59 -26.99
C PRO A 72 23.21 11.24 -28.09
N THR A 73 22.66 10.41 -28.99
CA THR A 73 21.63 10.77 -29.93
C THR A 73 20.37 11.28 -29.21
N PRO A 74 19.59 12.16 -29.87
CA PRO A 74 18.28 12.57 -29.36
C PRO A 74 17.35 11.39 -29.05
N ALA A 75 17.45 10.30 -29.82
CA ALA A 75 16.67 9.09 -29.62
C ALA A 75 17.05 8.35 -28.32
N GLY A 76 18.36 8.22 -28.03
CA GLY A 76 18.84 7.62 -26.78
C GLY A 76 18.45 8.45 -25.55
N GLN A 77 18.53 9.77 -25.64
CA GLN A 77 18.08 10.68 -24.58
C GLN A 77 16.57 10.58 -24.33
N ALA A 78 15.76 10.54 -25.39
CA ALA A 78 14.31 10.37 -25.27
C ALA A 78 13.94 9.02 -24.63
N SER A 79 14.63 7.94 -25.00
CA SER A 79 14.43 6.62 -24.40
C SER A 79 14.79 6.60 -22.92
N LEU A 80 15.87 7.27 -22.50
CA LEU A 80 16.25 7.36 -21.09
C LEU A 80 15.22 8.17 -20.30
N ALA A 81 14.75 9.30 -20.85
CA ALA A 81 13.74 10.13 -20.21
C ALA A 81 12.42 9.37 -20.00
N LEU A 82 11.98 8.60 -21.01
CA LEU A 82 10.80 7.74 -20.90
C LEU A 82 10.97 6.66 -19.80
N ALA A 83 12.14 6.03 -19.73
CA ALA A 83 12.41 5.01 -18.72
C ALA A 83 12.43 5.59 -17.30
N LEU A 84 13.04 6.76 -17.10
CA LEU A 84 13.03 7.46 -15.81
C LEU A 84 11.61 7.91 -15.44
N GLY A 85 10.84 8.45 -16.39
CA GLY A 85 9.44 8.83 -16.17
C GLY A 85 8.56 7.66 -15.74
N ALA A 86 8.78 6.46 -16.30
CA ALA A 86 8.08 5.26 -15.87
C ALA A 86 8.42 4.84 -14.42
N LEU A 87 9.69 4.99 -14.00
CA LEU A 87 10.09 4.74 -12.61
C LEU A 87 9.49 5.76 -11.64
N ASP A 88 9.39 7.02 -12.04
CA ASP A 88 8.79 8.06 -11.20
C ASP A 88 7.28 7.86 -11.05
N ALA A 89 6.58 7.42 -12.11
CA ALA A 89 5.19 7.03 -12.03
C ALA A 89 4.97 5.86 -11.04
N ARG A 90 5.84 4.84 -11.08
CA ARG A 90 5.80 3.72 -10.11
C ARG A 90 6.11 4.16 -8.68
N GLN A 91 7.09 5.04 -8.50
CA GLN A 91 7.41 5.59 -7.18
C GLN A 91 6.22 6.34 -6.60
N LYS A 92 5.56 7.17 -7.41
CA LYS A 92 4.35 7.88 -7.00
C LYS A 92 3.22 6.92 -6.61
N GLN A 93 2.97 5.88 -7.39
CA GLN A 93 1.97 4.85 -7.05
C GLN A 93 2.28 4.16 -5.72
N LEU A 94 3.56 3.84 -5.46
CA LEU A 94 3.99 3.25 -4.19
C LEU A 94 3.80 4.21 -3.01
N ASP A 95 4.05 5.50 -3.21
CA ASP A 95 3.88 6.52 -2.18
C ASP A 95 2.40 6.77 -1.88
N ASP A 96 1.54 6.82 -2.92
CA ASP A 96 0.08 6.89 -2.77
C ASP A 96 -0.44 5.68 -1.97
N ALA A 97 0.07 4.47 -2.27
CA ALA A 97 -0.30 3.26 -1.53
C ALA A 97 0.12 3.30 -0.06
N ARG A 98 1.33 3.81 0.24
CA ARG A 98 1.79 4.00 1.62
C ARG A 98 0.95 5.02 2.38
N ALA A 99 0.51 6.08 1.70
CA ALA A 99 -0.40 7.05 2.28
C ALA A 99 -1.75 6.41 2.65
N VAL A 100 -2.34 5.65 1.73
CA VAL A 100 -3.59 4.91 1.99
C VAL A 100 -3.43 3.90 3.14
N GLU A 101 -2.34 3.13 3.17
CA GLU A 101 -2.06 2.21 4.27
C GLU A 101 -1.92 2.94 5.62
N SER A 102 -1.25 4.10 5.64
CA SER A 102 -1.12 4.90 6.84
C SER A 102 -2.47 5.41 7.33
N SER A 103 -3.31 5.92 6.42
CA SER A 103 -4.66 6.38 6.73
C SER A 103 -5.56 5.25 7.24
N TRP A 104 -5.45 4.06 6.65
CA TRP A 104 -6.17 2.87 7.12
C TRP A 104 -5.81 2.50 8.56
N ARG A 105 -4.51 2.52 8.91
CA ARG A 105 -4.06 2.21 10.27
C ARG A 105 -4.65 3.17 11.27
N THR A 106 -4.60 4.48 10.98
CA THR A 106 -5.23 5.51 11.80
C THR A 106 -6.73 5.24 11.95
N LEU A 107 -7.44 4.97 10.85
CA LEU A 107 -8.88 4.68 10.88
C LEU A 107 -9.20 3.48 11.78
N VAL A 108 -8.49 2.37 11.63
CA VAL A 108 -8.73 1.16 12.44
C VAL A 108 -8.48 1.42 13.93
N ASP A 109 -7.45 2.19 14.26
CA ASP A 109 -7.13 2.52 15.64
C ASP A 109 -8.25 3.40 16.26
N GLU A 110 -8.77 4.38 15.52
CA GLU A 110 -9.92 5.20 15.92
C GLU A 110 -11.20 4.37 16.08
N LEU A 111 -11.52 3.50 15.12
CA LEU A 111 -12.70 2.61 15.17
C LEU A 111 -12.63 1.65 16.37
N ARG A 112 -11.44 1.14 16.68
CA ARG A 112 -11.22 0.31 17.86
C ARG A 112 -11.44 1.11 19.15
N ALA A 113 -10.95 2.34 19.21
CA ALA A 113 -11.16 3.21 20.37
C ALA A 113 -12.66 3.53 20.57
N ASP A 114 -13.36 3.88 19.50
CA ASP A 114 -14.81 4.13 19.50
C ASP A 114 -15.58 2.90 20.01
N PHE A 115 -15.30 1.73 19.44
CA PHE A 115 -15.91 0.48 19.87
C PHE A 115 -15.69 0.17 21.36
N LEU A 116 -14.46 0.38 21.85
CA LEU A 116 -14.15 0.15 23.26
C LEU A 116 -14.88 1.13 24.19
N ALA A 117 -15.04 2.38 23.77
CA ALA A 117 -15.76 3.39 24.54
C ALA A 117 -17.27 3.11 24.58
N ASN A 118 -17.87 2.71 23.45
CA ASN A 118 -19.32 2.73 23.26
C ASN A 118 -19.99 1.34 23.23
N CYS A 119 -19.27 0.27 22.87
CA CYS A 119 -19.84 -1.07 22.65
C CYS A 119 -19.31 -2.14 23.62
N ALA A 120 -18.11 -1.95 24.18
CA ALA A 120 -17.47 -2.97 25.02
C ALA A 120 -18.16 -3.20 26.38
N GLN A 121 -19.01 -2.27 26.85
CA GLN A 121 -19.70 -2.39 28.14
C GLN A 121 -20.98 -3.24 28.12
N GLY A 122 -21.43 -3.75 26.96
CA GLY A 122 -22.56 -4.69 26.89
C GLY A 122 -22.25 -6.01 27.60
N LYS A 123 -23.06 -6.42 28.58
CA LYS A 123 -22.86 -7.67 29.35
C LYS A 123 -22.79 -8.90 28.42
N ARG A 124 -21.99 -9.90 28.84
CA ARG A 124 -22.11 -11.28 28.33
C ARG A 124 -23.45 -11.87 28.69
#